data_AF-A0A260WF36-F1
#
_entry.id   AF-A0A260WF36-F1
#
_cell.length_a   1.000
_cell.length_b   1.000
_cell.length_c   1.000
_cell.angle_alpha   90.00
_cell.angle_beta   90.00
_cell.angle_gamma   90.00
#
_symmetry.space_group_name_H-M   'P 1'
#
loop_
_entity.id
_entity.type
_entity.pdbx_description
1 polymer ?
#
loop_
_entity_poly.entity_id
_entity_poly.type
_entity_poly.pdbx_seq_one_letter_code
_entity_poly.pdbx_strand_id
1 'polypeptide(L)'
;MINAAPTKRTLRQRLADLHVHRFAIDERARRPRPGELVHWRGFITVREHEDGKQLFGGRLEVHLGAHFHDAFAVRFHAGTLGSETPFDGHLCILGAKVYWGLENGRHFANWLTHLAGEKHRYDGRDLQIRMGKLAGLGNGDLSWNLWTHSDRHERDEFASWREGRLKLDLLEQIWGPKNYTYEDLATAAFVVDMPEGSYPVVVTLQQQTRKRTKSKRIIEQYLTLDVHANHGIPYRYDSSGGWKGDRVYGFHVRFKMPRQADWQVDAKAAVTAWVYQHRADSGFRKAQEQEQES
;
A
#
# COMPACT_ATOMS: atom_id res chain seq x y z
N MET A 1 64.01 20.92 -7.87
CA MET A 1 62.88 20.23 -8.50
C MET A 1 61.68 21.17 -8.45
N ILE A 2 61.24 21.68 -9.59
CA ILE A 2 60.11 22.61 -9.68
C ILE A 2 58.85 21.75 -9.78
N ASN A 3 58.06 21.72 -8.70
CA ASN A 3 56.71 21.15 -8.75
C ASN A 3 55.86 22.04 -9.65
N ALA A 4 55.68 21.63 -10.90
CA ALA A 4 54.74 22.29 -11.80
C ALA A 4 53.35 22.23 -11.17
N ALA A 5 52.76 23.39 -10.92
CA ALA A 5 51.40 23.48 -10.38
C ALA A 5 50.42 22.79 -11.34
N PRO A 6 49.46 22.00 -10.84
CA PRO A 6 48.50 21.30 -11.69
C PRO A 6 47.70 22.32 -12.50
N THR A 7 47.83 22.26 -13.82
CA THR A 7 47.13 23.11 -14.78
C THR A 7 45.62 22.92 -14.58
N LYS A 8 44.91 23.99 -14.18
CA LYS A 8 43.46 23.94 -14.00
C LYS A 8 42.81 23.58 -15.34
N ARG A 9 42.19 22.40 -15.41
CA ARG A 9 41.37 22.00 -16.57
C ARG A 9 40.24 23.00 -16.78
N THR A 10 39.98 23.32 -18.04
CA THR A 10 38.83 24.14 -18.45
C THR A 10 37.52 23.39 -18.20
N LEU A 11 36.41 24.11 -18.01
CA LEU A 11 35.08 23.50 -17.82
C LEU A 11 34.71 22.55 -18.99
N ARG A 12 35.09 22.92 -20.22
CA ARG A 12 34.89 22.08 -21.42
C ARG A 12 35.65 20.76 -21.33
N GLN A 13 36.91 20.76 -20.90
CA GLN A 13 37.68 19.54 -20.72
C GLN A 13 37.06 18.65 -19.64
N ARG A 14 36.60 19.24 -18.53
CA ARG A 14 35.92 18.50 -17.45
C ARG A 14 34.60 17.87 -17.90
N LEU A 15 33.83 18.53 -18.77
CA LEU A 15 32.59 17.98 -19.31
C LEU A 15 32.84 16.87 -20.35
N ALA A 16 33.92 16.96 -21.12
CA ALA A 16 34.30 15.97 -22.12
C ALA A 16 34.74 14.63 -21.49
N ASP A 17 35.28 14.67 -20.27
CA ASP A 17 35.73 13.48 -19.54
C ASP A 17 34.59 12.75 -18.79
N LEU A 18 33.37 13.33 -18.77
CA LEU A 18 32.25 12.76 -18.03
C LEU A 18 31.81 11.42 -18.63
N HIS A 19 31.80 10.39 -17.79
CA HIS A 19 31.25 9.10 -18.15
C HIS A 19 29.80 9.00 -17.70
N VAL A 20 28.88 8.72 -18.63
CA VAL A 20 27.44 8.63 -18.35
C VAL A 20 26.97 7.20 -18.57
N HIS A 21 26.68 6.49 -17.48
CA HIS A 21 26.00 5.20 -17.53
C HIS A 21 24.50 5.40 -17.55
N ARG A 22 23.83 4.71 -18.48
CA ARG A 22 22.36 4.70 -18.59
C ARG A 22 21.92 3.27 -18.78
N PHE A 23 20.93 2.84 -18.04
CA PHE A 23 20.25 1.59 -18.32
C PHE A 23 18.77 1.72 -18.01
N ALA A 24 17.98 0.86 -18.62
CA ALA A 24 16.55 0.82 -18.44
C ALA A 24 16.08 -0.62 -18.28
N ILE A 25 15.01 -0.78 -17.50
CA ILE A 25 14.36 -2.05 -17.25
C ILE A 25 12.90 -1.89 -17.66
N ASP A 26 12.47 -2.77 -18.57
CA ASP A 26 11.05 -2.99 -18.83
C ASP A 26 10.55 -4.02 -17.81
N GLU A 27 9.96 -3.53 -16.73
CA GLU A 27 9.44 -4.37 -15.64
C GLU A 27 8.20 -5.15 -16.09
N ARG A 28 7.42 -4.59 -17.03
CA ARG A 28 6.26 -5.28 -17.61
C ARG A 28 6.69 -6.52 -18.40
N ALA A 29 7.76 -6.43 -19.17
CA ALA A 29 8.33 -7.59 -19.88
C ALA A 29 8.85 -8.66 -18.92
N ARG A 30 9.39 -8.27 -17.75
CA ARG A 30 9.89 -9.21 -16.73
C ARG A 30 8.77 -9.85 -15.91
N ARG A 31 7.73 -9.11 -15.56
CA ARG A 31 6.64 -9.52 -14.66
C ARG A 31 5.31 -8.93 -15.13
N PRO A 32 4.70 -9.49 -16.19
CA PRO A 32 3.48 -8.94 -16.75
C PRO A 32 2.32 -9.00 -15.75
N ARG A 33 1.65 -7.88 -15.53
CA ARG A 33 0.43 -7.80 -14.70
C ARG A 33 -0.79 -7.46 -15.56
N PRO A 34 -1.96 -8.07 -15.31
CA PRO A 34 -3.20 -7.70 -15.98
C PRO A 34 -3.51 -6.21 -15.81
N GLY A 35 -3.88 -5.54 -16.91
CA GLY A 35 -4.25 -4.12 -16.91
C GLY A 35 -3.10 -3.12 -16.82
N GLU A 36 -1.85 -3.58 -16.78
CA GLU A 36 -0.65 -2.74 -16.85
C GLU A 36 -0.23 -2.56 -18.31
N LEU A 37 -0.14 -1.31 -18.76
CA LEU A 37 0.21 -0.93 -20.13
C LEU A 37 1.69 -0.63 -20.28
N VAL A 38 2.28 0.06 -19.30
CA VAL A 38 3.70 0.42 -19.27
C VAL A 38 4.20 0.31 -17.85
N HIS A 39 5.36 -0.33 -17.66
CA HIS A 39 6.14 -0.24 -16.44
C HIS A 39 7.62 -0.20 -16.80
N TRP A 40 8.16 1.01 -16.78
CA TRP A 40 9.52 1.29 -17.23
C TRP A 40 10.31 1.95 -16.11
N ARG A 41 11.54 1.51 -15.89
CA ARG A 41 12.47 2.09 -14.90
C ARG A 41 13.79 2.42 -15.57
N GLY A 42 14.12 3.69 -15.63
CA GLY A 42 15.40 4.19 -16.12
C GLY A 42 16.29 4.65 -15.00
N PHE A 43 17.59 4.45 -15.19
CA PHE A 43 18.63 4.85 -14.26
C PHE A 43 19.69 5.63 -15.02
N ILE A 44 20.21 6.67 -14.38
CA ILE A 44 21.33 7.44 -14.90
C ILE A 44 22.35 7.65 -13.79
N THR A 45 23.61 7.38 -14.13
CA THR A 45 24.74 7.64 -13.25
C THR A 45 25.79 8.40 -14.05
N VAL A 46 26.22 9.55 -13.53
CA VAL A 46 27.29 10.37 -14.11
C VAL A 46 28.51 10.26 -13.20
N ARG A 47 29.66 9.93 -13.79
CA ARG A 47 30.96 9.83 -13.12
C ARG A 47 31.95 10.80 -13.77
N GLU A 48 32.98 11.18 -13.02
CA GLU A 48 34.05 12.06 -13.53
C GLU A 48 34.88 11.41 -14.65
N HIS A 49 34.95 10.07 -14.67
CA HIS A 49 35.51 9.18 -15.69
C HIS A 49 35.01 7.74 -15.36
N GLU A 50 35.33 6.72 -16.16
CA GLU A 50 34.76 5.35 -16.07
C GLU A 50 34.81 4.75 -14.64
N ASP A 51 35.99 4.79 -14.01
CA ASP A 51 36.23 4.35 -12.62
C ASP A 51 36.24 5.51 -11.60
N GLY A 52 35.85 6.70 -12.06
CA GLY A 52 35.90 7.92 -11.26
C GLY A 52 34.77 8.02 -10.24
N LYS A 53 34.87 9.03 -9.37
CA LYS A 53 33.83 9.34 -8.38
C LYS A 53 32.48 9.59 -9.06
N GLN A 54 31.42 9.01 -8.51
CA GLN A 54 30.04 9.32 -8.90
C GLN A 54 29.71 10.78 -8.56
N LEU A 55 29.36 11.54 -9.58
CA LEU A 55 28.97 12.95 -9.50
C LEU A 55 27.46 13.11 -9.37
N PHE A 56 26.70 12.20 -9.97
CA PHE A 56 25.24 12.20 -9.97
C PHE A 56 24.70 10.78 -10.17
N GLY A 57 23.64 10.43 -9.45
CA GLY A 57 22.85 9.22 -9.64
C GLY A 57 21.37 9.56 -9.50
N GLY A 58 20.54 8.92 -10.32
CA GLY A 58 19.11 9.09 -10.21
C GLY A 58 18.35 8.05 -10.99
N ARG A 59 17.06 7.96 -10.66
CA ARG A 59 16.11 7.07 -11.29
C ARG A 59 14.86 7.81 -11.71
N LEU A 60 14.27 7.36 -12.80
CA LEU A 60 12.96 7.76 -13.28
C LEU A 60 12.16 6.49 -13.56
N GLU A 61 10.95 6.40 -13.04
CA GLU A 61 10.08 5.25 -13.24
C GLU A 61 8.71 5.71 -13.73
N VAL A 62 8.22 5.09 -14.79
CA VAL A 62 6.95 5.41 -15.44
C VAL A 62 6.06 4.18 -15.39
N HIS A 63 4.86 4.35 -14.85
CA HIS A 63 3.88 3.29 -14.73
C HIS A 63 2.53 3.76 -15.25
N LEU A 64 1.97 3.05 -16.24
CA LEU A 64 0.64 3.27 -16.79
C LEU A 64 -0.19 2.00 -16.60
N GLY A 65 -1.33 2.10 -15.91
CA GLY A 65 -2.21 0.95 -15.71
C GLY A 65 -3.65 1.32 -15.36
N ALA A 66 -4.54 0.33 -15.49
CA ALA A 66 -5.99 0.48 -15.32
C ALA A 66 -6.44 0.72 -13.86
N HIS A 67 -5.60 0.39 -12.88
CA HIS A 67 -5.92 0.54 -11.46
C HIS A 67 -5.41 1.86 -10.89
N PHE A 68 -6.29 2.87 -10.87
CA PHE A 68 -6.01 4.15 -10.21
C PHE A 68 -6.72 4.23 -8.85
N HIS A 69 -5.93 4.33 -7.78
CA HIS A 69 -6.42 4.65 -6.44
C HIS A 69 -6.63 6.16 -6.28
N ASP A 70 -5.86 6.97 -7.03
CA ASP A 70 -5.82 8.43 -6.95
C ASP A 70 -6.12 9.04 -8.32
N ALA A 71 -6.95 10.07 -8.34
CA ALA A 71 -7.17 10.86 -9.56
C ALA A 71 -5.98 11.78 -9.84
N PHE A 72 -5.40 12.34 -8.78
CA PHE A 72 -4.21 13.17 -8.83
C PHE A 72 -3.38 12.96 -7.56
N ALA A 73 -2.07 12.81 -7.66
CA ALA A 73 -1.21 12.89 -6.48
C ALA A 73 0.16 13.45 -6.88
N VAL A 74 0.67 14.38 -6.11
CA VAL A 74 2.06 14.83 -6.20
C VAL A 74 2.69 14.72 -4.83
N ARG A 75 3.89 14.15 -4.77
CA ARG A 75 4.72 14.08 -3.57
C ARG A 75 6.13 14.49 -3.92
N PHE A 76 6.71 15.29 -3.05
CA PHE A 76 8.14 15.53 -2.96
C PHE A 76 8.58 15.15 -1.55
N HIS A 77 9.64 14.36 -1.47
CA HIS A 77 10.24 13.90 -0.23
C HIS A 77 11.67 14.41 -0.15
N ALA A 78 12.04 14.98 0.99
CA ALA A 78 13.41 15.26 1.37
C ALA A 78 13.81 14.31 2.51
N GLY A 79 14.77 13.44 2.26
CA GLY A 79 15.28 12.46 3.20
C GLY A 79 16.41 13.01 4.09
N THR A 80 17.04 12.11 4.85
CA THR A 80 18.16 12.42 5.74
C THR A 80 19.48 11.88 5.17
N LEU A 81 20.57 11.98 5.93
CA LEU A 81 21.88 11.42 5.52
C LEU A 81 21.85 9.91 5.24
N GLY A 82 20.95 9.18 5.91
CA GLY A 82 20.78 7.73 5.72
C GLY A 82 20.00 7.34 4.48
N SER A 83 19.27 8.28 3.86
CA SER A 83 18.38 7.98 2.74
C SER A 83 19.16 7.55 1.49
N GLU A 84 18.73 6.44 0.89
CA GLU A 84 19.22 5.98 -0.41
C GLU A 84 18.95 7.03 -1.49
N THR A 85 17.72 7.56 -1.50
CA THR A 85 17.28 8.68 -2.34
C THR A 85 16.96 9.91 -1.47
N PRO A 86 17.94 10.79 -1.18
CA PRO A 86 17.71 12.01 -0.39
C PRO A 86 16.64 12.95 -0.95
N PHE A 87 16.36 12.88 -2.25
CA PHE A 87 15.21 13.53 -2.84
C PHE A 87 14.46 12.54 -3.71
N ASP A 88 13.18 12.34 -3.44
CA ASP A 88 12.32 11.52 -4.28
C ASP A 88 10.92 12.10 -4.37
N GLY A 89 10.11 11.51 -5.23
CA GLY A 89 8.75 11.93 -5.35
C GLY A 89 7.99 11.15 -6.42
N HIS A 90 6.74 11.55 -6.57
CA HIS A 90 5.93 11.04 -7.65
C HIS A 90 4.89 12.05 -8.10
N LEU A 91 4.44 11.88 -9.33
CA LEU A 91 3.29 12.53 -9.93
C LEU A 91 2.37 11.44 -10.48
N CYS A 92 1.13 11.42 -10.04
CA CYS A 92 0.07 10.54 -10.49
C CYS A 92 -1.04 11.40 -11.09
N ILE A 93 -1.45 11.09 -12.31
CA ILE A 93 -2.61 11.70 -12.97
C ILE A 93 -3.39 10.57 -13.65
N LEU A 94 -4.61 10.31 -13.16
CA LEU A 94 -5.56 9.37 -13.77
C LEU A 94 -4.96 7.99 -14.14
N GLY A 95 -4.11 7.44 -13.27
CA GLY A 95 -3.46 6.13 -13.47
C GLY A 95 -2.10 6.18 -14.17
N ALA A 96 -1.71 7.33 -14.75
CA ALA A 96 -0.35 7.56 -15.19
C ALA A 96 0.51 8.04 -14.02
N LYS A 97 1.60 7.32 -13.71
CA LYS A 97 2.48 7.60 -12.60
C LYS A 97 3.91 7.79 -13.08
N VAL A 98 4.54 8.85 -12.61
CA VAL A 98 5.96 9.12 -12.79
C VAL A 98 6.57 9.22 -11.41
N TYR A 99 7.56 8.39 -11.11
CA TYR A 99 8.36 8.40 -9.90
C TYR A 99 9.76 8.88 -10.24
N TRP A 100 10.37 9.66 -9.37
CA TRP A 100 11.76 10.07 -9.51
C TRP A 100 12.50 9.91 -8.18
N GLY A 101 13.81 9.73 -8.27
CA GLY A 101 14.70 9.72 -7.12
C GLY A 101 16.09 10.19 -7.52
N LEU A 102 16.72 10.97 -6.65
CA LEU A 102 18.10 11.40 -6.76
C LEU A 102 18.90 10.75 -5.65
N GLU A 103 20.07 10.19 -5.99
CA GLU A 103 20.98 9.52 -5.02
C GLU A 103 21.94 10.52 -4.36
N ASN A 104 22.05 11.73 -4.92
CA ASN A 104 22.98 12.77 -4.50
C ASN A 104 22.27 13.87 -3.69
N GLY A 105 23.05 14.62 -2.91
CA GLY A 105 22.54 15.77 -2.16
C GLY A 105 22.10 15.47 -0.72
N ARG A 106 22.54 14.34 -0.15
CA ARG A 106 22.22 13.93 1.24
C ARG A 106 22.49 15.00 2.28
N HIS A 107 23.60 15.72 2.20
CA HIS A 107 23.89 16.84 3.11
C HIS A 107 22.92 18.00 2.97
N PHE A 108 22.54 18.32 1.72
CA PHE A 108 21.58 19.39 1.44
C PHE A 108 20.17 19.00 1.86
N ALA A 109 19.75 17.76 1.60
CA ALA A 109 18.49 17.20 2.07
C ALA A 109 18.41 17.23 3.60
N ASN A 110 19.46 16.75 4.28
CA ASN A 110 19.55 16.77 5.74
C ASN A 110 19.52 18.21 6.31
N TRP A 111 20.20 19.15 5.65
CA TRP A 111 20.11 20.56 6.05
C TRP A 111 18.69 21.11 5.87
N LEU A 112 18.05 20.84 4.72
CA LEU A 112 16.66 21.24 4.44
C LEU A 112 15.67 20.66 5.45
N THR A 113 15.77 19.37 5.79
CA THR A 113 14.87 18.72 6.74
C THR A 113 14.99 19.31 8.15
N HIS A 114 16.17 19.78 8.54
CA HIS A 114 16.43 20.40 9.84
C HIS A 114 16.23 21.91 9.92
N LEU A 115 15.93 22.60 8.80
CA LEU A 115 15.61 24.03 8.83
C LEU A 115 14.45 24.37 9.78
N ALA A 116 13.56 23.41 10.05
CA ALA A 116 12.41 23.56 10.93
C ALA A 116 12.65 23.06 12.38
N GLY A 117 13.85 22.53 12.70
CA GLY A 117 14.21 22.04 14.04
C GLY A 117 15.06 20.76 14.05
N GLU A 118 15.82 20.55 15.14
CA GLU A 118 16.77 19.43 15.31
C GLU A 118 16.21 18.21 16.06
N LYS A 119 14.98 18.31 16.59
CA LYS A 119 14.40 17.31 17.50
C LYS A 119 14.26 15.91 16.86
N HIS A 120 14.20 15.83 15.53
CA HIS A 120 13.96 14.60 14.77
C HIS A 120 15.03 14.38 13.70
N ARG A 121 16.23 13.95 14.13
CA ARG A 121 17.43 13.80 13.30
C ARG A 121 17.31 12.78 12.16
N TYR A 122 16.42 11.79 12.30
CA TYR A 122 16.35 10.64 11.39
C TYR A 122 15.14 10.69 10.44
N ASP A 123 14.24 11.65 10.62
CA ASP A 123 12.99 11.71 9.86
C ASP A 123 13.10 12.65 8.67
N GLY A 124 12.63 12.19 7.51
CA GLY A 124 12.51 13.02 6.32
C GLY A 124 11.30 13.97 6.37
N ARG A 125 11.11 14.75 5.32
CA ARG A 125 9.99 15.70 5.18
C ARG A 125 9.25 15.48 3.87
N ASP A 126 7.92 15.53 3.94
CA ASP A 126 7.03 15.37 2.81
C ASP A 126 6.30 16.67 2.47
N LEU A 127 6.33 17.03 1.20
CA LEU A 127 5.40 17.96 0.56
C LEU A 127 4.50 17.16 -0.36
N GLN A 128 3.23 17.00 0.01
CA GLN A 128 2.30 16.14 -0.70
C GLN A 128 0.96 16.82 -0.89
N ILE A 129 0.38 16.65 -2.08
CA ILE A 129 -1.04 16.91 -2.35
C ILE A 129 -1.58 15.65 -3.03
N ARG A 130 -2.68 15.13 -2.52
CA ARG A 130 -3.32 13.92 -3.05
C ARG A 130 -4.82 14.14 -3.14
N MET A 131 -5.36 13.79 -4.30
CA MET A 131 -6.77 13.72 -4.58
C MET A 131 -7.10 12.26 -4.88
N GLY A 132 -7.91 11.64 -4.02
CA GLY A 132 -8.49 10.32 -4.22
C GLY A 132 -9.37 10.26 -5.46
N LYS A 133 -10.15 9.18 -5.61
CA LYS A 133 -11.00 9.00 -6.79
C LYS A 133 -11.95 10.20 -7.01
N LEU A 134 -12.15 10.58 -8.27
CA LEU A 134 -13.12 11.61 -8.67
C LEU A 134 -14.51 11.27 -8.13
N ALA A 135 -15.26 12.32 -7.75
CA ALA A 135 -16.64 12.20 -7.29
C ALA A 135 -17.47 11.39 -8.30
N GLY A 136 -18.07 10.28 -7.85
CA GLY A 136 -18.81 9.33 -8.69
C GLY A 136 -18.12 7.97 -8.90
N LEU A 137 -16.78 7.88 -8.72
CA LEU A 137 -16.01 6.62 -8.85
C LEU A 137 -15.49 6.08 -7.51
N GLY A 138 -15.80 6.75 -6.40
CA GLY A 138 -15.41 6.34 -5.06
C GLY A 138 -15.61 7.44 -4.01
N ASN A 139 -15.13 7.19 -2.80
CA ASN A 139 -15.05 8.21 -1.75
C ASN A 139 -13.86 9.13 -2.10
N GLY A 140 -14.14 10.30 -2.66
CA GLY A 140 -13.11 11.29 -3.02
C GLY A 140 -12.68 12.12 -1.81
N ASP A 141 -11.38 12.27 -1.64
CA ASP A 141 -10.77 13.14 -0.63
C ASP A 141 -9.58 13.91 -1.20
N LEU A 142 -9.40 15.14 -0.74
CA LEU A 142 -8.21 15.95 -0.94
C LEU A 142 -7.43 15.93 0.36
N SER A 143 -6.21 15.43 0.35
CA SER A 143 -5.30 15.49 1.50
C SER A 143 -4.03 16.23 1.12
N TRP A 144 -3.46 16.96 2.08
CA TRP A 144 -2.19 17.65 1.90
C TRP A 144 -1.28 17.45 3.11
N ASN A 145 0.02 17.44 2.83
CA ASN A 145 1.11 17.48 3.79
C ASN A 145 2.05 18.59 3.34
N LEU A 146 2.23 19.62 4.15
CA LEU A 146 3.05 20.78 3.85
C LEU A 146 4.27 20.74 4.75
N TRP A 147 5.28 19.99 4.32
CA TRP A 147 6.55 19.84 5.03
C TRP A 147 6.40 19.19 6.41
N THR A 148 5.82 18.00 6.43
CA THR A 148 5.58 17.19 7.64
C THR A 148 6.40 15.90 7.63
N HIS A 149 6.42 15.14 8.73
CA HIS A 149 7.15 13.87 8.81
C HIS A 149 6.61 12.79 7.88
N SER A 150 7.50 11.95 7.36
CA SER A 150 7.12 10.77 6.58
C SER A 150 6.38 9.73 7.42
N ASP A 151 6.79 9.54 8.67
CA ASP A 151 6.41 8.38 9.48
C ASP A 151 5.18 8.65 10.37
N ARG A 152 4.73 9.91 10.45
CA ARG A 152 3.42 10.35 11.00
C ARG A 152 3.08 9.86 12.42
N HIS A 153 4.08 9.42 13.19
CA HIS A 153 3.88 8.93 14.56
C HIS A 153 3.64 10.06 15.57
N GLU A 154 4.09 11.29 15.29
CA GLU A 154 3.90 12.48 16.14
C GLU A 154 2.96 13.49 15.46
N ARG A 155 1.68 13.50 15.85
CA ARG A 155 0.62 14.32 15.24
C ARG A 155 0.68 15.83 15.58
N ASP A 156 1.40 16.21 16.64
CA ASP A 156 1.28 17.55 17.23
C ASP A 156 2.55 18.42 17.09
N GLU A 157 3.58 17.98 16.35
CA GLU A 157 4.81 18.77 16.19
C GLU A 157 4.62 19.99 15.28
N PHE A 158 3.73 19.88 14.29
CA PHE A 158 3.48 20.93 13.31
C PHE A 158 2.13 21.60 13.53
N ALA A 159 2.04 22.87 13.12
CA ALA A 159 0.77 23.56 13.07
C ALA A 159 -0.23 22.74 12.23
N SER A 160 -1.39 22.45 12.81
CA SER A 160 -2.40 21.54 12.25
C SER A 160 -2.92 21.90 10.87
N TRP A 161 -2.64 23.10 10.35
CA TRP A 161 -2.98 23.48 8.97
C TRP A 161 -2.05 22.86 7.93
N ARG A 162 -0.84 22.43 8.33
CA ARG A 162 0.16 21.83 7.43
C ARG A 162 -0.20 20.41 7.02
N GLU A 163 -0.94 19.70 7.84
CA GLU A 163 -1.51 18.39 7.51
C GLU A 163 -3.03 18.52 7.50
N GLY A 164 -3.66 18.11 6.41
CA GLY A 164 -5.12 18.17 6.38
C GLY A 164 -5.73 17.24 5.37
N ARG A 165 -7.03 17.03 5.57
CA ARG A 165 -7.86 16.18 4.73
C ARG A 165 -9.24 16.78 4.63
N LEU A 166 -9.67 17.03 3.39
CA LEU A 166 -10.98 17.48 3.02
C LEU A 166 -11.70 16.36 2.25
N LYS A 167 -12.86 15.93 2.73
CA LYS A 167 -13.71 15.00 1.99
C LYS A 167 -14.39 15.75 0.85
N LEU A 168 -14.22 15.29 -0.39
CA LEU A 168 -14.81 15.88 -1.59
C LEU A 168 -16.14 15.24 -1.98
N ASP A 169 -16.48 14.07 -1.43
CA ASP A 169 -17.79 13.45 -1.66
C ASP A 169 -18.91 14.31 -1.05
N LEU A 170 -19.62 15.06 -1.91
CA LEU A 170 -20.77 15.88 -1.55
C LEU A 170 -21.83 15.07 -0.78
N LEU A 171 -22.02 13.80 -1.14
CA LEU A 171 -22.98 12.95 -0.45
C LEU A 171 -22.52 12.64 0.98
N GLU A 172 -21.20 12.51 1.21
CA GLU A 172 -20.67 12.39 2.58
C GLU A 172 -20.78 13.69 3.37
N GLN A 173 -20.63 14.85 2.72
CA GLN A 173 -20.80 16.14 3.40
C GLN A 173 -22.27 16.36 3.83
N ILE A 174 -23.21 16.10 2.91
CA ILE A 174 -24.65 16.33 3.13
C ILE A 174 -25.24 15.25 4.06
N TRP A 175 -25.05 13.97 3.73
CA TRP A 175 -25.69 12.86 4.47
C TRP A 175 -24.80 12.19 5.49
N GLY A 176 -23.57 12.66 5.67
CA GLY A 176 -22.59 12.06 6.58
C GLY A 176 -21.85 10.87 5.98
N PRO A 177 -20.78 10.40 6.67
CA PRO A 177 -20.00 9.26 6.23
C PRO A 177 -20.84 7.98 6.16
N LYS A 178 -20.40 7.04 5.34
CA LYS A 178 -20.93 5.68 5.32
C LYS A 178 -20.53 4.98 6.62
N ASN A 179 -21.48 4.32 7.26
CA ASN A 179 -21.27 3.51 8.45
C ASN A 179 -21.85 2.12 8.24
N TYR A 180 -21.17 1.11 8.79
CA TYR A 180 -21.66 -0.25 8.86
C TYR A 180 -22.19 -0.50 10.27
N THR A 181 -23.41 -1.01 10.35
CA THR A 181 -23.95 -1.57 11.59
C THR A 181 -24.13 -3.07 11.40
N TYR A 182 -23.74 -3.81 12.43
CA TYR A 182 -23.79 -5.25 12.49
C TYR A 182 -24.83 -5.64 13.52
N GLU A 183 -25.74 -6.53 13.15
CA GLU A 183 -26.72 -7.11 14.06
C GLU A 183 -26.61 -8.63 13.98
N ASP A 184 -26.30 -9.25 15.12
CA ASP A 184 -26.18 -10.69 15.23
C ASP A 184 -27.59 -11.29 15.30
N LEU A 185 -27.95 -12.10 14.31
CA LEU A 185 -29.28 -12.70 14.20
C LEU A 185 -29.33 -14.09 14.84
N ALA A 186 -28.28 -14.88 14.64
CA ALA A 186 -28.18 -16.25 15.16
C ALA A 186 -26.73 -16.70 15.20
N THR A 187 -26.40 -17.62 16.10
CA THR A 187 -25.08 -18.24 16.17
C THR A 187 -25.22 -19.75 16.20
N ALA A 188 -24.31 -20.45 15.52
CA ALA A 188 -24.21 -21.89 15.52
C ALA A 188 -22.75 -22.31 15.55
N ALA A 189 -22.46 -23.45 16.20
CA ALA A 189 -21.17 -24.08 16.14
C ALA A 189 -21.27 -25.35 15.29
N PHE A 190 -20.30 -25.58 14.41
CA PHE A 190 -20.19 -26.81 13.65
C PHE A 190 -18.74 -27.10 13.28
N VAL A 191 -18.50 -28.29 12.75
CA VAL A 191 -17.18 -28.73 12.32
C VAL A 191 -17.07 -28.60 10.81
N VAL A 192 -15.97 -28.02 10.34
CA VAL A 192 -15.59 -27.96 8.93
C VAL A 192 -14.56 -29.06 8.68
N ASP A 193 -14.94 -30.04 7.86
CA ASP A 193 -14.13 -31.21 7.57
C ASP A 193 -13.24 -30.94 6.35
N MET A 194 -11.93 -31.07 6.55
CA MET A 194 -10.90 -30.89 5.53
C MET A 194 -10.06 -32.17 5.39
N PRO A 195 -9.32 -32.36 4.29
CA PRO A 195 -8.53 -33.59 4.07
C PRO A 195 -7.52 -33.90 5.18
N GLU A 196 -6.99 -32.87 5.84
CA GLU A 196 -6.00 -33.00 6.91
C GLU A 196 -6.60 -33.05 8.33
N GLY A 197 -7.90 -32.79 8.49
CA GLY A 197 -8.53 -32.78 9.81
C GLY A 197 -9.88 -32.08 9.89
N SER A 198 -10.45 -32.10 11.09
CA SER A 198 -11.74 -31.50 11.41
C SER A 198 -11.55 -30.23 12.23
N TYR A 199 -12.12 -29.12 11.79
CA TYR A 199 -11.91 -27.80 12.37
C TYR A 199 -13.20 -27.27 12.98
N PRO A 200 -13.33 -27.18 14.31
CA PRO A 200 -14.50 -26.59 14.94
C PRO A 200 -14.53 -25.09 14.68
N VAL A 201 -15.70 -24.59 14.27
CA VAL A 201 -15.94 -23.18 14.01
C VAL A 201 -17.21 -22.71 14.71
N VAL A 202 -17.20 -21.45 15.13
CA VAL A 202 -18.38 -20.72 15.57
C VAL A 202 -18.76 -19.77 14.45
N VAL A 203 -20.01 -19.82 14.03
CA VAL A 203 -20.53 -19.00 12.94
C VAL A 203 -21.69 -18.18 13.44
N THR A 204 -21.56 -16.86 13.30
CA THR A 204 -22.61 -15.90 13.61
C THR A 204 -23.20 -15.38 12.30
N LEU A 205 -24.49 -15.61 12.10
CA LEU A 205 -25.27 -14.99 11.05
C LEU A 205 -25.49 -13.53 11.42
N GLN A 206 -24.87 -12.63 10.67
CA GLN A 206 -24.94 -11.19 10.87
C GLN A 206 -25.73 -10.53 9.76
N GLN A 207 -26.55 -9.57 10.13
CA GLN A 207 -27.09 -8.60 9.22
C GLN A 207 -26.18 -7.38 9.17
N GLN A 208 -25.53 -7.19 8.03
CA GLN A 208 -24.73 -6.00 7.78
C GLN A 208 -25.58 -4.96 7.07
N THR A 209 -25.83 -3.86 7.78
CA THR A 209 -26.56 -2.71 7.25
C THR A 209 -25.59 -1.57 6.98
N ARG A 210 -25.48 -1.18 5.72
CA ARG A 210 -24.72 -0.02 5.27
C ARG A 210 -25.66 1.17 5.18
N LYS A 211 -25.43 2.18 6.01
CA LYS A 211 -26.21 3.43 6.05
C LYS A 211 -25.30 4.64 6.06
N ARG A 212 -25.88 5.85 5.96
CA ARG A 212 -25.13 7.10 6.19
C ARG A 212 -25.49 7.68 7.54
N THR A 213 -24.52 8.28 8.24
CA THR A 213 -24.72 8.71 9.63
C THR A 213 -25.84 9.73 9.81
N LYS A 214 -26.03 10.67 8.87
CA LYS A 214 -27.09 11.71 8.96
C LYS A 214 -28.37 11.34 8.20
N SER A 215 -28.45 10.15 7.61
CA SER A 215 -29.63 9.70 6.86
C SER A 215 -30.17 8.39 7.41
N LYS A 216 -31.48 8.31 7.60
CA LYS A 216 -32.14 7.03 7.93
C LYS A 216 -32.21 6.07 6.74
N ARG A 217 -31.82 6.51 5.53
CA ARG A 217 -31.85 5.69 4.32
C ARG A 217 -30.78 4.60 4.39
N ILE A 218 -31.24 3.35 4.34
CA ILE A 218 -30.40 2.17 4.15
C ILE A 218 -29.90 2.19 2.69
N ILE A 219 -28.59 2.08 2.51
CA ILE A 219 -27.97 1.99 1.17
C ILE A 219 -27.99 0.53 0.72
N GLU A 220 -27.46 -0.35 1.57
CA GLU A 220 -27.34 -1.78 1.31
C GLU A 220 -27.58 -2.52 2.62
N GLN A 221 -28.23 -3.67 2.52
CA GLN A 221 -28.43 -4.60 3.63
C GLN A 221 -28.24 -6.00 3.08
N TYR A 222 -27.35 -6.76 3.69
CA TYR A 222 -27.08 -8.13 3.28
C TYR A 222 -26.70 -8.98 4.49
N LEU A 223 -26.87 -10.28 4.33
CA LEU A 223 -26.49 -11.25 5.35
C LEU A 223 -25.05 -11.69 5.11
N THR A 224 -24.30 -11.83 6.20
CA THR A 224 -22.96 -12.41 6.21
C THR A 224 -22.86 -13.45 7.29
N LEU A 225 -22.00 -14.42 7.08
CA LEU A 225 -21.55 -15.33 8.13
C LEU A 225 -20.21 -14.78 8.63
N ASP A 226 -20.17 -14.40 9.90
CA ASP A 226 -18.93 -14.14 10.62
C ASP A 226 -18.44 -15.45 11.23
N VAL A 227 -17.29 -15.93 10.77
CA VAL A 227 -16.77 -17.26 11.10
C VAL A 227 -15.56 -17.07 11.98
N HIS A 228 -15.56 -17.72 13.14
CA HIS A 228 -14.42 -17.78 14.04
C HIS A 228 -13.94 -19.23 14.21
N ALA A 229 -12.64 -19.44 14.02
CA ALA A 229 -11.97 -20.73 14.15
C ALA A 229 -10.82 -20.60 15.16
N ASN A 230 -10.98 -21.15 16.36
CA ASN A 230 -10.00 -21.00 17.45
C ASN A 230 -8.58 -21.45 17.05
N HIS A 231 -8.47 -22.58 16.34
CA HIS A 231 -7.18 -23.15 15.91
C HIS A 231 -6.79 -22.81 14.47
N GLY A 232 -7.58 -21.95 13.81
CA GLY A 232 -7.42 -21.59 12.41
C GLY A 232 -7.66 -22.76 11.45
N ILE A 233 -8.23 -22.46 10.28
CA ILE A 233 -8.39 -23.44 9.20
C ILE A 233 -7.30 -23.20 8.17
N PRO A 234 -6.50 -24.21 7.77
CA PRO A 234 -5.56 -24.05 6.66
C PRO A 234 -6.31 -23.63 5.39
N TYR A 235 -5.87 -22.60 4.68
CA TYR A 235 -6.63 -22.07 3.53
C TYR A 235 -5.78 -21.59 2.37
N ARG A 236 -4.45 -21.40 2.55
CA ARG A 236 -3.55 -20.97 1.49
C ARG A 236 -2.11 -21.42 1.74
N TYR A 237 -1.30 -21.46 0.69
CA TYR A 237 0.16 -21.57 0.87
C TYR A 237 0.73 -20.24 1.35
N ASP A 238 1.49 -20.25 2.44
CA ASP A 238 2.20 -19.07 2.95
C ASP A 238 3.69 -19.40 3.13
N SER A 239 4.56 -18.68 2.40
CA SER A 239 6.01 -18.81 2.49
C SER A 239 6.65 -17.69 3.32
N SER A 240 5.86 -16.79 3.89
CA SER A 240 6.36 -15.58 4.56
C SER A 240 6.78 -15.77 6.01
N GLY A 241 6.44 -16.91 6.63
CA GLY A 241 6.70 -17.17 8.06
C GLY A 241 5.93 -16.24 9.00
N GLY A 242 4.88 -15.55 8.52
CA GLY A 242 4.03 -14.73 9.36
C GLY A 242 3.29 -15.57 10.41
N TRP A 243 2.98 -14.97 11.57
CA TRP A 243 2.37 -15.68 12.71
C TRP A 243 1.02 -16.35 12.40
N LYS A 244 0.29 -15.91 11.36
CA LYS A 244 -0.95 -16.57 10.91
C LYS A 244 -0.69 -17.79 10.01
N GLY A 245 0.50 -17.88 9.43
CA GLY A 245 0.93 -18.94 8.52
C GLY A 245 -0.07 -19.21 7.40
N ASP A 246 -0.34 -20.50 7.18
CA ASP A 246 -1.28 -21.02 6.19
C ASP A 246 -2.75 -20.95 6.62
N ARG A 247 -3.06 -20.37 7.79
CA ARG A 247 -4.37 -20.50 8.47
C ARG A 247 -5.21 -19.22 8.53
N VAL A 248 -6.52 -19.42 8.56
CA VAL A 248 -7.51 -18.36 8.78
C VAL A 248 -8.26 -18.60 10.09
N TYR A 249 -8.21 -17.62 10.99
CA TYR A 249 -8.84 -17.66 12.33
C TYR A 249 -10.20 -16.94 12.37
N GLY A 250 -10.42 -16.03 11.43
CA GLY A 250 -11.62 -15.20 11.36
C GLY A 250 -11.84 -14.71 9.93
N PHE A 251 -13.05 -14.87 9.41
CA PHE A 251 -13.41 -14.39 8.06
C PHE A 251 -14.92 -14.22 7.88
N HIS A 252 -15.29 -13.48 6.83
CA HIS A 252 -16.68 -13.23 6.47
C HIS A 252 -17.06 -13.89 5.15
N VAL A 253 -18.22 -14.55 5.11
CA VAL A 253 -18.79 -15.14 3.90
C VAL A 253 -20.11 -14.44 3.58
N ARG A 254 -20.26 -13.93 2.35
CA ARG A 254 -21.54 -13.37 1.90
C ARG A 254 -22.56 -14.50 1.82
N PHE A 255 -23.70 -14.32 2.49
CA PHE A 255 -24.69 -15.37 2.64
C PHE A 255 -26.04 -14.91 2.14
N LYS A 256 -26.73 -15.81 1.46
CA LYS A 256 -28.17 -15.68 1.22
C LYS A 256 -28.79 -16.76 2.08
N MET A 257 -29.75 -16.40 2.91
CA MET A 257 -30.47 -17.36 3.75
C MET A 257 -31.71 -17.82 2.98
N PRO A 258 -31.68 -18.96 2.26
CA PRO A 258 -32.83 -19.43 1.51
C PRO A 258 -33.93 -19.97 2.44
N ARG A 259 -33.55 -20.49 3.62
CA ARG A 259 -34.44 -21.10 4.62
C ARG A 259 -34.02 -20.68 6.02
N GLN A 260 -34.99 -20.26 6.84
CA GLN A 260 -34.72 -19.77 8.20
C GLN A 260 -34.48 -20.91 9.21
N ALA A 261 -35.15 -22.05 9.05
CA ALA A 261 -35.08 -23.16 10.01
C ALA A 261 -33.74 -23.91 9.98
N ASP A 262 -33.15 -24.09 8.79
CA ASP A 262 -31.97 -24.95 8.57
C ASP A 262 -30.75 -24.18 8.07
N TRP A 263 -30.68 -22.88 8.37
CA TRP A 263 -29.63 -22.01 7.85
C TRP A 263 -28.21 -22.51 8.21
N GLN A 264 -28.04 -23.27 9.30
CA GLN A 264 -26.74 -23.80 9.71
C GLN A 264 -26.18 -24.81 8.69
N VAL A 265 -27.04 -25.57 8.01
CA VAL A 265 -26.63 -26.55 6.99
C VAL A 265 -26.07 -25.81 5.77
N ASP A 266 -26.80 -24.79 5.32
CA ASP A 266 -26.39 -23.95 4.20
C ASP A 266 -25.14 -23.12 4.57
N ALA A 267 -25.02 -22.68 5.83
CA ALA A 267 -23.85 -21.99 6.35
C ALA A 267 -22.62 -22.90 6.38
N LYS A 268 -22.73 -24.14 6.87
CA LYS A 268 -21.62 -25.11 6.83
C LYS A 268 -21.14 -25.33 5.40
N ALA A 269 -22.05 -25.49 4.45
CA ALA A 269 -21.70 -25.63 3.04
C ALA A 269 -20.99 -24.37 2.48
N ALA A 270 -21.49 -23.18 2.76
CA ALA A 270 -20.90 -21.92 2.29
C ALA A 270 -19.50 -21.67 2.86
N VAL A 271 -19.31 -21.90 4.17
CA VAL A 271 -18.02 -21.77 4.85
C VAL A 271 -17.01 -22.76 4.28
N THR A 272 -17.42 -24.02 4.11
CA THR A 272 -16.58 -25.07 3.54
C THR A 272 -16.17 -24.72 2.10
N ALA A 273 -17.12 -24.29 1.27
CA ALA A 273 -16.86 -23.88 -0.10
C ALA A 273 -15.90 -22.68 -0.20
N TRP A 274 -16.04 -21.70 0.70
CA TRP A 274 -15.15 -20.55 0.76
C TRP A 274 -13.69 -20.96 1.01
N VAL A 275 -13.46 -21.90 1.96
CA VAL A 275 -12.12 -22.42 2.26
C VAL A 275 -11.55 -23.16 1.05
N TYR A 276 -12.32 -24.07 0.44
CA TYR A 276 -11.86 -24.81 -0.74
C TYR A 276 -11.55 -23.90 -1.93
N GLN A 277 -12.34 -22.85 -2.16
CA GLN A 277 -12.08 -21.88 -3.22
C GLN A 277 -10.75 -21.15 -3.00
N HIS A 278 -10.48 -20.67 -1.78
CA HIS A 278 -9.21 -20.00 -1.48
C HIS A 278 -8.00 -20.94 -1.59
N ARG A 279 -8.16 -22.22 -1.22
CA ARG A 279 -7.13 -23.22 -1.46
C ARG A 279 -6.87 -23.42 -2.95
N ALA A 280 -7.93 -23.50 -3.76
CA ALA A 280 -7.81 -23.63 -5.21
C ALA A 280 -7.12 -22.41 -5.84
N ASP A 281 -7.53 -21.19 -5.45
CA ASP A 281 -6.97 -19.94 -5.97
C ASP A 281 -5.49 -19.74 -5.60
N SER A 282 -5.07 -20.26 -4.44
CA SER A 282 -3.67 -20.21 -3.98
C SER A 282 -2.83 -21.41 -4.42
N GLY A 283 -3.43 -22.41 -5.07
CA GLY A 283 -2.76 -23.66 -5.44
C GLY A 283 -2.39 -24.57 -4.26
N PHE A 284 -3.00 -24.34 -3.08
CA PHE A 284 -2.71 -25.08 -1.86
C PHE A 284 -3.27 -26.50 -1.91
N ARG A 285 -2.41 -27.49 -1.60
CA ARG A 285 -2.76 -28.92 -1.66
C ARG A 285 -2.58 -29.67 -0.34
N LYS A 286 -1.74 -29.19 0.58
CA LYS A 286 -1.44 -29.81 1.88
C LYS A 286 -1.11 -28.74 2.92
N ALA A 287 -1.56 -28.95 4.16
CA ALA A 287 -1.24 -28.09 5.29
C ALA A 287 0.22 -28.21 5.75
N GLN A 288 0.75 -27.11 6.28
CA GLN A 288 2.03 -27.10 6.96
C GLN A 288 1.86 -27.67 8.38
N GLU A 289 2.84 -28.44 8.85
CA GLU A 289 2.83 -28.97 10.21
C GLU A 289 2.84 -27.83 11.23
N GLN A 290 1.97 -27.94 12.23
CA GLN A 290 1.90 -26.98 13.31
C GLN A 290 3.03 -27.31 14.29
N GLU A 291 3.99 -26.40 14.50
CA GLU A 291 4.83 -26.47 15.69
C GLU A 291 3.90 -26.35 16.89
N GLN A 292 3.63 -27.46 17.57
CA GLN A 292 2.87 -27.45 18.80
C GLN A 292 3.74 -26.78 19.85
N GLU A 293 3.46 -25.51 20.15
CA GLU A 293 3.95 -24.89 21.38
C GLU A 293 3.34 -25.66 22.56
N SER A 294 4.18 -26.49 23.17
CA SER A 294 3.95 -27.22 24.41
C SER A 294 3.95 -26.31 25.63
#